data_AF-A0A356SGX1-F1
#
_entry.id   AF-A0A356SGX1-F1
#
_cell.length_a   1.000
_cell.length_b   1.000
_cell.length_c   1.000
_cell.angle_alpha   90.00
_cell.angle_beta   90.00
_cell.angle_gamma   90.00
#
_symmetry.space_group_name_H-M   'P 1'
#
loop_
_entity.id
_entity.type
_entity.pdbx_description
1 polymer ?
#
loop_
_entity_poly.entity_id
_entity_poly.type
_entity_poly.pdbx_seq_one_letter_code
_entity_poly.pdbx_strand_id
1 'polypeptide(L)' 'MGFSGIGIWQLLIILAIVVLVFGTKRLPGAAKDLGSAITHFREGMKRNDSDSAKIDKTEDNKEDP' A
#
# COMPACT_ATOMS: atom_id res chain seq x y z
N MET A 1 1.91 -13.99 -22.99
CA MET A 1 1.81 -12.60 -23.49
C MET A 1 1.44 -11.70 -22.31
N GLY A 2 2.38 -11.55 -21.37
CA GLY A 2 2.17 -10.75 -20.15
C GLY A 2 2.76 -9.35 -20.29
N PHE A 3 2.44 -8.49 -19.33
CA PHE A 3 2.82 -7.07 -19.17
C PHE A 3 4.32 -6.69 -19.32
N SER A 4 5.19 -7.61 -19.74
CA SER A 4 6.62 -7.40 -20.01
C SER A 4 6.91 -6.42 -21.16
N GLY A 5 5.89 -6.09 -21.98
CA GLY A 5 6.00 -5.07 -23.04
C GLY A 5 5.67 -3.64 -22.59
N ILE A 6 5.10 -3.45 -21.40
CA ILE A 6 4.89 -2.12 -20.83
C ILE A 6 6.18 -1.73 -20.11
N GLY A 7 7.14 -1.24 -20.88
CA GLY A 7 8.35 -0.67 -20.35
C GLY A 7 8.05 0.57 -19.49
N ILE A 8 8.98 0.87 -18.59
CA ILE A 8 8.95 2.07 -17.73
C ILE A 8 8.74 3.33 -18.58
N TRP A 9 9.28 3.36 -19.80
CA TRP A 9 9.12 4.43 -20.78
C TRP A 9 7.67 4.67 -21.21
N GLN A 10 6.90 3.60 -21.49
CA GLN A 10 5.48 3.72 -21.84
C GLN A 10 4.66 4.21 -20.64
N LEU A 11 4.95 3.71 -19.44
CA LEU A 11 4.30 4.16 -18.20
C LEU A 11 4.52 5.66 -17.94
N LEU A 12 5.73 6.18 -18.16
CA LEU A 12 6.03 7.61 -18.03
C LEU A 12 5.27 8.46 -19.04
N ILE A 13 5.16 8.00 -20.30
CA ILE A 13 4.38 8.69 -21.34
C ILE A 13 2.89 8.75 -20.96
N ILE A 14 2.32 7.64 -20.48
CA ILE A 14 0.94 7.61 -20.02
C ILE A 14 0.74 8.54 -18.83
N LEU A 15 1.66 8.52 -17.86
CA LEU A 15 1.64 9.41 -16.71
C LEU A 15 1.70 10.89 -17.14
N ALA A 16 2.56 11.22 -18.10
CA ALA A 16 2.66 12.58 -18.63
C ALA A 16 1.34 13.06 -19.25
N ILE A 17 0.66 12.21 -20.02
CA ILE A 17 -0.66 12.52 -20.60
C ILE A 17 -1.69 12.76 -19.50
N VAL A 18 -1.74 11.89 -18.49
CA VAL A 18 -2.67 12.04 -17.36
C VAL A 18 -2.40 13.37 -16.63
N VAL A 19 -1.13 13.70 -16.37
CA VAL A 19 -0.76 14.98 -15.74
C VAL A 19 -1.14 16.18 -16.62
N LEU A 20 -1.05 16.07 -17.94
CA LEU A 20 -1.45 17.13 -18.87
C LEU A 20 -2.96 17.36 -18.89
N VAL A 21 -3.75 16.29 -18.87
CA VAL A 21 -5.22 16.35 -18.88
C VAL A 21 -5.78 16.87 -17.54
N PHE A 22 -5.28 16.34 -16.43
CA PHE A 22 -5.77 16.71 -15.10
C PHE A 22 -5.08 17.96 -14.53
N GLY A 23 -3.91 18.31 -15.05
CA GLY A 23 -3.07 19.41 -14.58
C GLY A 23 -2.31 19.08 -13.29
N THR A 24 -1.16 19.71 -13.10
CA THR A 24 -0.29 19.54 -11.92
C THR A 24 -0.91 20.02 -10.60
N LYS A 25 -2.00 20.79 -10.65
CA LYS A 25 -2.68 21.32 -9.45
C LYS A 25 -3.73 20.37 -8.86
N ARG A 26 -4.38 19.54 -9.68
CA ARG A 26 -5.47 18.65 -9.22
C ARG A 26 -4.96 17.27 -8.79
N LEU A 27 -3.92 16.77 -9.46
CA LEU A 27 -3.32 15.47 -9.19
C LEU A 27 -2.79 15.31 -7.75
N PRO A 28 -2.04 16.27 -7.17
CA PRO A 28 -1.46 16.11 -5.84
C PRO A 28 -2.51 16.09 -4.73
N GLY A 29 -3.59 16.87 -4.89
CA GLY A 29 -4.69 16.88 -3.92
C GLY A 29 -5.40 15.53 -3.84
N ALA A 30 -5.77 14.98 -5.00
CA ALA A 30 -6.40 13.66 -5.07
C ALA A 30 -5.43 12.53 -4.64
N ALA A 31 -4.17 12.61 -5.04
CA ALA A 31 -3.15 11.64 -4.64
C ALA A 31 -2.85 11.66 -3.14
N LYS A 32 -2.90 12.83 -2.49
CA LYS A 32 -2.72 12.96 -1.04
C LYS A 32 -3.86 12.30 -0.29
N ASP A 33 -5.11 12.52 -0.72
CA ASP A 33 -6.30 11.95 -0.10
C ASP A 33 -6.32 10.42 -0.23
N LEU A 34 -6.11 9.91 -1.45
CA LEU A 34 -6.00 8.48 -1.73
C LEU A 34 -4.78 7.85 -1.04
N GLY A 35 -3.64 8.56 -1.02
CA GLY A 35 -2.39 8.11 -0.41
C GLY A 35 -2.49 7.96 1.10
N SER A 36 -3.19 8.89 1.76
CA SER A 36 -3.50 8.79 3.19
C SER A 36 -4.37 7.57 3.47
N ALA A 37 -5.44 7.35 2.71
CA ALA A 37 -6.31 6.18 2.88
C ALA A 37 -5.55 4.85 2.69
N ILE A 38 -4.71 4.75 1.66
CA ILE A 38 -3.88 3.56 1.40
C ILE A 38 -2.85 3.35 2.51
N THR A 39 -2.26 4.43 3.06
CA THR A 39 -1.29 4.35 4.16
C THR A 39 -1.94 3.77 5.42
N HIS A 40 -3.10 4.28 5.81
CA HIS A 40 -3.86 3.77 6.96
C HIS A 40 -4.30 2.31 6.74
N PHE A 41 -4.71 1.96 5.53
CA PHE A 41 -5.05 0.58 5.18
C PHE A 41 -3.85 -0.37 5.31
N ARG A 42 -2.68 0.05 4.82
CA ARG A 42 -1.43 -0.75 4.91
C ARG A 42 -0.95 -0.90 6.34
N GLU A 43 -1.13 0.12 7.18
CA GLU A 43 -0.79 0.09 8.59
C GLU A 43 -1.74 -0.83 9.39
N GLY A 44 -3.05 -0.76 9.13
CA GLY A 44 -4.03 -1.67 9.75
C GLY A 44 -3.78 -3.13 9.40
N MET A 45 -3.41 -3.42 8.14
CA MET A 45 -3.07 -4.77 7.70
C MET A 45 -1.78 -5.29 8.37
N LYS A 46 -0.75 -4.44 8.51
CA LYS A 46 0.48 -4.80 9.25
C LYS A 46 0.24 -5.06 10.73
N ARG A 47 -0.68 -4.31 11.37
CA ARG A 47 -1.05 -4.55 12.77
C ARG A 47 -1.74 -5.90 12.92
N ASN A 48 -2.65 -6.27 12.02
CA ASN A 48 -3.30 -7.58 12.07
C ASN A 48 -2.32 -8.76 11.93
N ASP A 49 -1.32 -8.61 11.05
CA ASP A 49 -0.26 -9.62 10.84
C ASP A 49 0.68 -9.72 12.07
N SER A 50 0.96 -8.59 12.74
CA SER A 50 1.82 -8.54 13.95
C SER A 50 1.09 -8.98 15.22
N ASP A 51 -0.22 -8.72 15.33
CA ASP A 51 -1.06 -9.18 16.44
C ASP A 51 -1.34 -10.69 16.34
N SER A 52 -1.49 -11.24 15.13
CA SER A 52 -1.55 -12.69 14.93
C SER A 52 -0.29 -13.42 15.41
N ALA A 53 0.89 -12.77 15.37
CA ALA A 53 2.13 -13.35 15.89
C ALA A 53 2.31 -13.23 17.42
N LYS A 54 1.46 -12.45 18.12
CA LYS A 54 1.54 -12.27 19.58
C LYS A 54 0.58 -13.17 20.36
N ILE A 55 -0.48 -13.70 19.74
CA ILE A 55 -1.48 -14.53 20.43
C ILE A 55 -0.98 -15.97 20.67
N ASP A 56 0.05 -16.43 19.97
CA ASP A 56 0.57 -17.81 20.07
C ASP A 56 1.61 -18.04 21.21
N LYS A 57 1.91 -17.02 22.03
CA LYS A 57 3.01 -17.09 23.03
C LYS A 57 2.58 -17.09 24.50
N THR A 58 1.34 -17.43 24.83
CA THR A 58 0.84 -17.36 26.23
C THR A 58 0.32 -18.69 26.82
N GLU A 59 0.39 -19.82 26.11
CA GLU A 59 -0.17 -21.10 26.64
C GLU A 59 0.85 -22.16 27.11
N ASP A 60 2.15 -21.88 27.23
CA ASP A 60 3.13 -22.82 27.81
C ASP A 60 3.87 -22.20 29.01
N ASN A 61 3.14 -21.91 30.09
CA ASN A 61 3.71 -21.83 31.45
C ASN A 61 2.60 -21.86 32.51
N LYS A 62 1.92 -23.00 32.67
CA LYS A 62 1.13 -23.31 33.88
C LYS A 62 1.07 -24.82 34.12
N GLU A 63 2.21 -25.46 34.34
CA GLU A 63 2.27 -26.71 35.10
C GLU A 63 3.53 -26.67 35.98
N ASP A 64 3.49 -25.80 37.00
CA ASP A 64 4.25 -25.93 38.26
C ASP A 64 3.50 -26.91 39.20
N PRO A 65 4.12 -27.48 40.26
CA PRO A 65 5.54 -27.56 40.64
C PRO A 65 6.04 -29.00 40.90
#